data_AF-E3GEV0-F1
#
_entry.id   AF-E3GEV0-F1
#
_cell.length_a   1.000
_cell.length_b   1.000
_cell.length_c   1.000
_cell.angle_alpha   90.00
_cell.angle_beta   90.00
_cell.angle_gamma   90.00
#
_symmetry.space_group_name_H-M   'P 1'
#
loop_
_entity.id
_entity.type
_entity.pdbx_description
1 polymer ?
#
loop_
_entity_poly.entity_id
_entity_poly.type
_entity_poly.pdbx_seq_one_letter_code
_entity_poly.pdbx_strand_id
1 'polypeptide(L)'
;MRNRRETIQIRVREDEKNQIITNSQKCGLSVSEYLRMLARGYEPKPLPPIQYNEMMELLYDIRYALGDYDAPEAIAVLEETLLEMHAVLAPERRKDNGHHQNLARQGQPEPRH
;
A
#
# COMPACT_ATOMS: atom_id res chain seq x y z
N MET A 1 17.60 12.73 2.49
CA MET A 1 17.79 11.30 2.12
C MET A 1 17.56 10.42 3.35
N ARG A 2 16.75 9.37 3.26
CA ARG A 2 16.58 8.41 4.37
C ARG A 2 17.84 7.53 4.49
N ASN A 3 18.51 7.58 5.63
CA ASN A 3 19.75 6.87 5.92
C ASN A 3 19.47 5.38 6.18
N ARG A 4 19.58 4.54 5.15
CA ARG A 4 19.37 3.07 5.22
C ARG A 4 20.72 2.38 4.99
N ARG A 5 21.38 1.95 6.07
CA ARG A 5 22.74 1.39 6.04
C ARG A 5 22.77 -0.14 6.11
N GLU A 6 21.73 -0.74 6.68
CA GLU A 6 21.62 -2.19 6.85
C GLU A 6 20.90 -2.86 5.68
N THR A 7 21.37 -4.05 5.29
CA THR A 7 20.83 -4.81 4.15
C THR A 7 20.38 -6.20 4.60
N ILE A 8 19.25 -6.67 4.04
CA ILE A 8 18.73 -8.03 4.24
C ILE A 8 18.77 -8.74 2.88
N GLN A 9 19.41 -9.91 2.83
CA GLN A 9 19.39 -10.79 1.65
C GLN A 9 18.46 -11.98 1.93
N ILE A 10 17.55 -12.26 0.99
CA ILE A 10 16.55 -13.32 1.11
C ILE A 10 16.65 -14.20 -0.12
N ARG A 11 16.67 -15.53 0.09
CA ARG A 11 16.52 -16.51 -0.99
C ARG A 11 15.05 -16.86 -1.12
N VAL A 12 14.53 -16.76 -2.34
CA VAL A 12 13.14 -17.07 -2.70
C VAL A 12 13.15 -17.92 -3.96
N ARG A 13 12.05 -18.62 -4.21
CA ARG A 13 11.82 -19.27 -5.49
C ARG A 13 11.50 -18.23 -6.58
N GLU A 14 11.57 -18.67 -7.84
CA GLU A 14 11.33 -17.79 -9.00
C GLU A 14 9.89 -17.26 -9.05
N ASP A 15 8.90 -18.10 -8.73
CA ASP A 15 7.49 -17.73 -8.63
C ASP A 15 7.27 -16.66 -7.54
N GLU A 16 7.86 -16.86 -6.37
CA GLU A 16 7.78 -15.89 -5.25
C GLU A 16 8.40 -14.55 -5.63
N LYS A 17 9.56 -14.57 -6.31
CA LYS A 17 10.22 -13.35 -6.80
C LYS A 17 9.34 -12.59 -7.77
N ASN A 18 8.78 -13.28 -8.77
CA ASN A 18 7.91 -12.66 -9.77
C ASN A 18 6.66 -12.07 -9.11
N GLN A 19 6.05 -12.79 -8.17
CA GLN A 19 4.90 -12.31 -7.43
C GLN A 19 5.20 -11.02 -6.64
N ILE A 20 6.34 -10.96 -5.94
CA ILE A 20 6.76 -9.76 -5.19
C ILE A 20 6.97 -8.57 -6.14
N ILE A 21 7.65 -8.77 -7.27
CA ILE A 21 7.92 -7.72 -8.26
C ILE A 21 6.61 -7.21 -8.87
N THR A 22 5.73 -8.11 -9.31
CA THR A 22 4.43 -7.73 -9.89
C THR A 22 3.58 -6.98 -8.88
N ASN A 23 3.52 -7.42 -7.62
CA ASN A 23 2.75 -6.73 -6.59
C ASN A 23 3.34 -5.35 -6.25
N SER A 24 4.67 -5.22 -6.17
CA SER A 24 5.29 -3.92 -5.92
C SER A 24 5.01 -2.94 -7.07
N GLN A 25 5.08 -3.40 -8.33
CA GLN A 25 4.77 -2.59 -9.50
C GLN A 25 3.30 -2.16 -9.53
N LYS A 26 2.37 -3.06 -9.24
CA LYS A 26 0.93 -2.73 -9.15
C LYS A 26 0.66 -1.65 -8.12
N CYS A 27 1.43 -1.61 -7.02
CA CYS A 27 1.30 -0.59 -5.98
C CYS A 27 2.11 0.68 -6.27
N GLY A 28 2.84 0.77 -7.39
CA GLY A 28 3.71 1.93 -7.69
C GLY A 28 4.95 2.02 -6.79
N LEU A 29 5.39 0.91 -6.19
CA LEU A 29 6.48 0.87 -5.22
C LEU A 29 7.69 0.12 -5.76
N SER A 30 8.88 0.49 -5.29
CA SER A 30 10.03 -0.40 -5.42
C SER A 30 9.83 -1.66 -4.57
N VAL A 31 10.44 -2.78 -4.96
CA VAL A 31 10.41 -4.05 -4.19
C VAL A 31 10.77 -3.82 -2.72
N SER A 32 11.82 -3.04 -2.47
CA SER A 32 12.27 -2.71 -1.13
C SER A 32 11.26 -1.89 -0.33
N GLU A 33 10.49 -1.00 -0.96
CA GLU A 33 9.42 -0.24 -0.29
C GLU A 33 8.23 -1.11 0.02
N TYR A 34 7.80 -1.91 -0.95
CA TYR A 34 6.73 -2.88 -0.80
C TYR A 34 7.01 -3.82 0.38
N LEU A 35 8.18 -4.46 0.41
CA LEU A 35 8.57 -5.36 1.50
C LEU A 35 8.66 -4.66 2.86
N ARG A 36 9.13 -3.41 2.91
CA ARG A 36 9.16 -2.63 4.16
C ARG A 36 7.76 -2.29 4.67
N MET A 37 6.81 -2.02 3.78
CA MET A 37 5.42 -1.80 4.18
C MET A 37 4.84 -3.09 4.78
N LEU A 38 5.02 -4.22 4.11
CA LEU A 38 4.60 -5.52 4.63
C LEU A 38 5.24 -5.83 6.00
N ALA A 39 6.55 -5.60 6.14
CA ALA A 39 7.28 -5.83 7.39
C ALA A 39 6.80 -4.93 8.55
N ARG A 40 6.23 -3.75 8.24
CA ARG A 40 5.61 -2.85 9.22
C ARG A 40 4.14 -3.18 9.52
N GLY A 41 3.63 -4.27 8.93
CA GLY A 41 2.24 -4.68 9.06
C GLY A 41 1.27 -3.83 8.23
N TYR A 42 1.74 -3.17 7.17
CA TYR A 42 0.86 -2.52 6.20
C TYR A 42 0.58 -3.44 5.02
N GLU A 43 -0.58 -3.27 4.40
CA GLU A 43 -0.98 -3.89 3.16
C GLU A 43 -1.05 -2.81 2.06
N PRO A 44 -0.04 -2.73 1.17
CA PRO A 44 -0.04 -1.78 0.06
C PRO A 44 -1.23 -2.05 -0.87
N LYS A 45 -1.93 -0.98 -1.27
CA LYS A 45 -3.00 -1.06 -2.26
C LYS A 45 -2.43 -0.84 -3.68
N PRO A 46 -2.99 -1.51 -4.70
CA PRO A 46 -2.69 -1.20 -6.09
C PRO A 46 -2.99 0.26 -6.40
N LEU A 47 -2.23 0.84 -7.33
CA LEU A 47 -2.54 2.14 -7.90
C LEU A 47 -3.91 2.09 -8.57
N PRO A 48 -4.71 3.16 -8.45
CA PRO A 48 -5.96 3.26 -9.18
C PRO A 48 -5.68 3.37 -10.70
N PRO A 49 -6.70 3.15 -11.55
CA PRO A 49 -6.60 3.40 -12.98
C PRO A 49 -6.17 4.85 -13.30
N ILE A 50 -5.58 5.07 -14.47
CA ILE A 50 -5.12 6.42 -14.90
C ILE A 50 -6.26 7.45 -14.86
N GLN A 51 -7.47 7.03 -15.22
CA GLN A 51 -8.68 7.87 -15.22
C GLN A 51 -9.06 8.38 -13.82
N TYR A 52 -8.54 7.76 -12.75
CA TYR A 52 -8.79 8.25 -11.39
C TYR A 52 -8.27 9.66 -11.20
N ASN A 53 -7.08 9.98 -11.73
CA ASN A 53 -6.51 11.32 -11.59
C ASN A 53 -7.34 12.35 -12.35
N GLU A 54 -7.77 12.04 -13.57
CA GLU A 54 -8.64 12.90 -14.38
C GLU A 54 -9.98 13.17 -13.66
N MET A 55 -10.59 12.13 -13.08
CA MET A 55 -11.80 12.28 -12.27
C MET A 55 -11.57 13.16 -11.04
N MET A 56 -10.44 12.99 -10.33
CA MET A 56 -10.14 13.80 -9.15
C MET A 56 -9.93 15.27 -9.51
N GLU A 57 -9.23 15.57 -10.61
CA GLU A 57 -9.07 16.93 -11.13
C GLU A 57 -10.44 17.58 -11.41
N LEU A 58 -11.33 16.87 -12.10
CA LEU A 58 -12.70 17.35 -12.34
C LEU A 58 -13.48 17.63 -11.05
N LEU A 59 -13.34 16.78 -10.03
CA LEU A 59 -13.99 17.01 -8.74
C LEU A 59 -13.41 18.23 -8.01
N TYR A 60 -12.09 18.48 -8.10
CA TYR A 60 -11.48 19.69 -7.57
C TYR A 60 -11.92 20.95 -8.32
N ASP A 61 -12.08 20.86 -9.64
CA ASP A 61 -12.61 21.97 -10.45
C ASP A 61 -14.06 22.28 -10.06
N ILE A 62 -14.90 21.26 -9.86
CA ILE A 62 -16.27 21.44 -9.36
C ILE A 62 -16.24 22.10 -7.98
N ARG A 63 -15.39 21.63 -7.06
CA ARG A 63 -15.22 22.25 -5.74
C ARG A 63 -14.84 23.72 -5.86
N TYR A 64 -13.91 24.07 -6.75
CA TYR A 64 -13.51 25.45 -6.98
C TYR A 64 -14.66 26.30 -7.51
N ALA A 65 -15.39 25.81 -8.52
CA ALA A 65 -16.54 26.50 -9.10
C ALA A 65 -17.67 26.73 -8.08
N LEU A 66 -17.92 25.79 -7.17
CA LEU A 66 -18.91 25.96 -6.10
C LEU A 66 -18.59 27.13 -5.15
N GLY A 67 -17.32 27.55 -5.06
CA GLY A 67 -16.92 28.74 -4.31
C GLY A 67 -17.53 30.03 -4.87
N ASP A 68 -17.74 30.10 -6.19
CA ASP A 68 -18.38 31.25 -6.84
C ASP A 68 -19.90 31.34 -6.56
N TYR A 69 -20.51 30.22 -6.16
CA TYR A 69 -21.94 30.13 -5.86
C TYR A 69 -22.28 30.23 -4.38
N ASP A 70 -21.29 30.44 -3.50
CA ASP A 70 -21.45 30.49 -2.03
C ASP A 70 -22.30 29.30 -1.52
N ALA A 71 -21.91 28.09 -1.92
CA ALA A 71 -22.60 26.84 -1.59
C ALA A 71 -21.81 26.00 -0.56
N PRO A 72 -21.69 26.46 0.71
CA PRO A 72 -20.79 25.85 1.69
C PRO A 72 -21.18 24.42 2.05
N GLU A 73 -22.47 24.07 2.07
CA GLU A 73 -22.92 22.71 2.34
C GLU A 73 -22.49 21.74 1.24
N ALA A 74 -22.58 22.17 -0.02
CA ALA A 74 -22.16 21.35 -1.17
C ALA A 74 -20.63 21.17 -1.18
N ILE A 75 -19.88 22.22 -0.84
CA ILE A 75 -18.41 22.14 -0.71
C ILE A 75 -18.03 21.17 0.40
N ALA A 76 -18.67 21.24 1.57
CA ALA A 76 -18.36 20.37 2.70
C ALA A 76 -18.59 18.88 2.36
N VAL A 77 -19.73 18.56 1.73
CA VAL A 77 -20.02 17.19 1.28
C VAL A 77 -18.99 16.73 0.24
N LEU A 78 -18.63 17.59 -0.71
CA LEU A 78 -17.64 17.24 -1.74
C LEU A 78 -16.25 17.02 -1.13
N GLU A 79 -15.83 17.82 -0.15
CA GLU A 79 -14.56 17.63 0.55
C GLU A 79 -14.54 16.33 1.37
N GLU A 80 -15.64 15.98 2.04
CA GLU A 80 -15.79 14.71 2.74
C GLU A 80 -15.67 13.52 1.78
N THR A 81 -16.41 13.54 0.66
CA THR A 81 -16.35 12.48 -0.34
C THR A 81 -14.96 12.33 -0.97
N LEU A 82 -14.27 13.44 -1.27
CA LEU A 82 -12.89 13.41 -1.77
C LEU A 82 -11.93 12.77 -0.77
N LEU A 83 -12.11 13.06 0.52
CA LEU A 83 -11.30 12.46 1.58
C LEU A 83 -11.56 10.94 1.69
N GLU A 84 -12.82 10.51 1.63
CA GLU A 84 -13.18 9.10 1.62
C GLU A 84 -12.58 8.36 0.42
N MET A 85 -12.66 8.94 -0.77
CA MET A 85 -12.09 8.37 -2.00
C MET A 85 -10.57 8.17 -1.87
N HIS A 86 -9.86 9.18 -1.35
CA HIS A 86 -8.43 9.05 -1.06
C HIS A 86 -8.13 8.00 0.01
N ALA A 87 -8.99 7.85 1.02
CA ALA A 87 -8.82 6.87 2.08
C ALA A 87 -8.94 5.43 1.58
N VAL A 88 -9.79 5.15 0.57
CA VAL A 88 -9.90 3.80 -0.04
C VAL A 88 -8.59 3.34 -0.66
N LEU A 89 -7.78 4.27 -1.18
CA LEU A 89 -6.49 3.98 -1.80
C LEU A 89 -5.33 3.93 -0.80
N ALA A 90 -5.56 4.33 0.45
CA ALA A 90 -4.52 4.36 1.46
C ALA A 90 -4.11 2.92 1.88
N PRO A 91 -2.83 2.68 2.18
CA PRO A 91 -2.37 1.41 2.71
C PRO A 91 -3.00 1.13 4.09
N GLU A 92 -3.66 0.00 4.23
CA GLU A 92 -4.30 -0.41 5.48
C GLU A 92 -3.31 -1.14 6.40
N ARG A 93 -3.56 -1.13 7.71
CA ARG A 93 -2.88 -2.02 8.64
C ARG A 93 -3.45 -3.43 8.47
N ARG A 94 -2.59 -4.45 8.42
CA ARG A 94 -3.00 -5.86 8.47
C ARG A 94 -3.82 -6.08 9.73
N LYS A 95 -4.99 -6.72 9.55
CA LYS A 95 -5.94 -7.02 10.63
C LYS A 95 -5.54 -8.23 11.48
N ASP A 96 -4.55 -9.01 11.02
CA ASP A 96 -4.08 -10.22 11.69
C ASP A 96 -2.66 -10.02 12.27
N ASN A 97 -2.50 -10.37 13.54
CA ASN A 97 -1.31 -10.18 14.34
C ASN A 97 -0.27 -11.29 14.13
N GLY A 98 -0.42 -12.11 13.09
CA GLY A 98 0.57 -13.10 12.66
C GLY A 98 1.15 -13.88 13.83
N HIS A 99 0.38 -14.79 14.42
CA HIS A 99 0.79 -15.54 15.61
C HIS A 99 1.99 -16.45 15.27
N HIS A 100 3.21 -15.91 15.40
CA HIS A 100 4.47 -16.58 15.08
C HIS A 100 4.95 -17.49 16.22
N GLN A 101 4.15 -18.48 16.63
CA GLN A 101 4.61 -19.47 17.61
C GLN A 101 5.54 -20.57 17.02
N ASN A 102 5.70 -20.63 15.69
CA ASN A 102 6.35 -21.78 15.04
C ASN A 102 7.68 -21.48 14.31
N LEU A 103 8.42 -20.42 14.65
CA LEU A 103 9.71 -20.15 14.00
C LEU A 103 10.89 -21.02 14.52
N ALA A 104 10.70 -21.87 15.52
CA ALA A 104 11.81 -22.54 16.23
C ALA A 104 11.99 -24.06 15.99
N ARG A 105 11.26 -24.72 15.08
CA ARG A 105 11.24 -26.20 15.01
C ARG A 105 11.55 -26.86 13.66
N GLN A 106 12.43 -26.30 12.83
CA GLN A 106 12.84 -26.98 11.58
C GLN A 106 14.36 -26.93 11.34
N GLY A 107 15.15 -27.25 12.37
CA GLY A 107 16.61 -27.21 12.28
C GLY A 107 17.36 -28.26 13.09
N GLN A 108 16.75 -29.37 13.49
CA GLN A 108 17.51 -30.50 14.04
C GLN A 108 17.87 -31.46 12.90
N PRO A 109 19.16 -31.70 12.62
CA PRO A 109 19.56 -32.70 11.63
C PRO A 109 19.26 -34.10 12.17
N GLU A 110 18.59 -34.94 11.37
CA GLU A 110 18.36 -36.33 11.72
C GLU A 110 19.70 -37.11 11.79
N PRO A 111 19.86 -38.01 12.77
CA PRO A 111 21.07 -38.82 12.88
C PRO A 111 21.07 -39.85 11.74
N ARG A 112 22.15 -39.84 10.94
CA ARG A 112 22.40 -40.87 9.94
C ARG A 112 22.76 -42.17 10.66
N HIS A 113 21.94 -43.19 10.48
CA HIS A 113 22.29 -44.58 10.78
C HIS A 113 23.14 -45.16 9.65
#